data_AF-A0AAX3I8X2-F1
#
_entry.id   AF-A0AAX3I8X2-F1
#
_cell.length_a   1.000
_cell.length_b   1.000
_cell.length_c   1.000
_cell.angle_alpha   90.00
_cell.angle_beta   90.00
_cell.angle_gamma   90.00
#
_symmetry.space_group_name_H-M   'P 1'
#
loop_
_entity.id
_entity.type
_entity.pdbx_description
1 polymer ?
#
loop_
_entity_poly.entity_id
_entity_poly.type
_entity_poly.pdbx_seq_one_letter_code
_entity_poly.pdbx_strand_id
1 'polypeptide(L)'
;MNETRNQDIGLLFLRASGALFLLWVHGLPKLLNYGEQLKLIEDPFHLGAQVTLLLAIFAEVLCPLLIIAGVLVRLACLPILAVLVIALLVVHPEWTLFEGQFGWLLLIIFTSILIAGPGRLVVAQRFA
;
A
#
# COMPACT_ATOMS: atom_id res chain seq x y z
N MET A 1 5.12 -12.78 -29.01
CA MET A 1 4.52 -11.42 -28.97
C MET A 1 3.31 -11.30 -28.04
N ASN A 2 2.55 -12.37 -27.77
CA ASN A 2 1.40 -12.32 -26.84
C ASN A 2 1.76 -12.52 -25.36
N GLU A 3 2.79 -13.30 -25.02
CA GLU A 3 3.16 -13.59 -23.62
C GLU A 3 3.59 -12.35 -22.84
N THR A 4 4.42 -11.49 -23.44
CA THR A 4 4.87 -10.25 -22.82
C THR A 4 3.71 -9.31 -22.53
N ARG A 5 2.73 -9.23 -23.44
CA ARG A 5 1.52 -8.41 -23.25
C ARG A 5 0.66 -8.93 -22.11
N ASN A 6 0.48 -10.25 -22.00
CA ASN A 6 -0.29 -10.85 -20.92
C ASN A 6 0.38 -10.64 -19.56
N GLN A 7 1.71 -10.71 -19.49
CA GLN A 7 2.48 -10.37 -18.28
C GLN A 7 2.29 -8.90 -17.88
N ASP A 8 2.37 -7.98 -18.83
CA ASP A 8 2.20 -6.55 -18.57
C ASP A 8 0.76 -6.22 -18.09
N ILE A 9 -0.26 -6.86 -18.68
CA ILE A 9 -1.65 -6.74 -18.23
C ILE A 9 -1.82 -7.34 -16.83
N GLY A 10 -1.20 -8.49 -16.55
CA GLY A 10 -1.23 -9.11 -15.24
C GLY A 10 -0.62 -8.22 -14.15
N LEU A 11 0.52 -7.57 -14.43
CA LEU A 11 1.14 -6.62 -13.52
C LEU A 11 0.29 -5.35 -13.33
N LEU A 12 -0.31 -4.84 -14.41
CA LEU A 12 -1.27 -3.73 -14.33
C LEU A 12 -2.47 -4.09 -13.44
N PHE A 13 -3.03 -5.28 -13.62
CA PHE A 13 -4.13 -5.75 -12.80
C PHE A 13 -3.72 -5.89 -11.34
N LEU A 14 -2.57 -6.52 -11.05
CA LEU A 14 -2.06 -6.71 -9.70
C LEU A 14 -1.83 -5.37 -8.99
N ARG A 15 -1.17 -4.42 -9.66
CA ARG A 15 -0.89 -3.10 -9.09
C ARG A 15 -2.16 -2.28 -8.89
N ALA A 16 -3.05 -2.27 -9.88
CA ALA A 16 -4.29 -1.49 -9.79
C ALA A 16 -5.25 -2.05 -8.74
N SER A 17 -5.49 -3.36 -8.73
CA SER A 17 -6.41 -4.00 -7.78
C SER A 17 -5.89 -3.92 -6.35
N GLY A 18 -4.61 -4.26 -6.10
CA GLY A 18 -4.00 -4.18 -4.77
C GLY A 18 -3.97 -2.76 -4.22
N ALA A 19 -3.54 -1.80 -5.04
CA ALA A 19 -3.52 -0.39 -4.65
C ALA A 19 -4.92 0.18 -4.41
N LEU A 20 -5.88 -0.13 -5.27
CA LEU A 20 -7.26 0.34 -5.11
C LEU A 20 -7.90 -0.24 -3.86
N PHE A 21 -7.65 -1.51 -3.55
CA PHE A 21 -8.17 -2.15 -2.35
C PHE A 21 -7.59 -1.51 -1.08
N LEU A 22 -6.26 -1.32 -1.03
CA LEU A 22 -5.61 -0.64 0.10
C LEU A 22 -6.13 0.80 0.26
N LEU A 23 -6.23 1.55 -0.84
CA LEU A 23 -6.73 2.91 -0.85
C LEU A 23 -8.17 2.98 -0.33
N TRP A 24 -9.05 2.08 -0.80
CA TRP A 24 -10.46 2.13 -0.45
C TRP A 24 -10.73 1.71 1.00
N VAL A 25 -10.09 0.63 1.45
CA VAL A 25 -10.36 0.03 2.77
C VAL A 25 -9.61 0.74 3.89
N HIS A 26 -8.37 1.17 3.65
CA HIS A 26 -7.52 1.73 4.71
C HIS A 26 -7.23 3.22 4.51
N GLY A 27 -6.95 3.66 3.28
CA GLY A 27 -6.58 5.05 2.99
C GLY A 27 -7.73 6.06 3.09
N LEU A 28 -8.84 5.83 2.38
CA LEU A 28 -9.97 6.76 2.33
C LEU A 28 -10.60 7.02 3.70
N PRO A 29 -10.85 6.02 4.58
CA PRO A 29 -11.37 6.29 5.91
C PRO A 29 -10.45 7.18 6.74
N LYS A 30 -9.12 7.02 6.62
CA LYS A 30 -8.12 7.86 7.31
C LYS A 30 -8.15 9.31 6.83
N LEU A 31 -8.35 9.52 5.53
CA LEU A 31 -8.41 10.85 4.94
C LEU A 31 -9.73 11.56 5.25
N LEU A 32 -10.86 10.86 5.10
CA LEU A 32 -12.20 11.46 5.23
C LEU A 32 -12.61 11.67 6.69
N ASN A 33 -12.19 10.78 7.60
CA ASN A 33 -12.54 10.83 9.03
C ASN A 33 -11.33 11.21 9.89
N TYR A 34 -10.50 12.14 9.42
CA TYR A 34 -9.22 12.50 10.06
C TYR A 34 -9.35 12.77 11.57
N GLY A 35 -10.38 13.51 12.00
CA GLY A 35 -10.57 13.87 13.41
C GLY A 35 -10.89 12.70 14.34
N GLU A 36 -11.60 11.68 13.84
CA GLU A 36 -11.88 10.46 14.61
C GLU A 36 -10.67 9.52 14.60
N GLN A 37 -10.03 9.39 13.44
CA GLN A 37 -8.85 8.56 13.24
C GLN A 37 -7.66 9.04 14.06
N LEU A 38 -7.55 10.35 14.29
CA LEU A 38 -6.53 10.92 15.16
C LEU A 38 -6.61 10.42 16.61
N LYS A 39 -7.80 10.03 17.09
CA LYS A 39 -7.99 9.50 18.44
C LYS A 39 -7.80 7.99 18.52
N LEU A 40 -7.96 7.30 17.40
CA LEU A 40 -7.91 5.84 17.31
C LEU A 40 -6.54 5.32 16.87
N ILE A 41 -5.72 6.16 16.24
CA ILE A 41 -4.44 5.71 15.71
C ILE A 41 -3.47 5.32 16.83
N GLU A 42 -2.93 4.14 16.70
CA GLU A 42 -1.88 3.63 17.58
C GLU A 42 -0.54 4.21 17.14
N ASP A 43 0.22 4.72 18.12
CA ASP A 43 1.51 5.38 17.90
C ASP A 43 2.64 4.62 18.60
N PRO A 44 3.06 3.46 18.07
CA PRO A 44 4.03 2.59 18.73
C PRO A 44 5.40 3.28 18.92
N PHE A 45 5.72 4.28 18.08
CA PHE A 45 6.99 5.00 18.11
C PHE A 45 6.90 6.34 18.86
N HIS A 46 5.76 6.69 19.44
CA HIS A 46 5.56 7.92 20.21
C HIS A 46 5.93 9.20 19.44
N LEU A 47 5.66 9.25 18.13
CA LEU A 47 5.93 10.39 17.26
C LEU A 47 4.86 11.49 17.36
N GLY A 48 3.73 11.17 18.01
CA GLY A 48 2.51 11.95 18.06
C GLY A 48 1.49 11.46 17.04
N ALA A 49 0.23 11.32 17.49
CA ALA A 49 -0.88 10.83 16.67
C ALA A 49 -1.05 11.56 15.32
N GLN A 50 -0.79 12.87 15.28
CA GLN A 50 -0.88 13.66 14.05
C GLN A 50 0.15 13.23 13.01
N VAL A 51 1.40 13.02 13.44
CA VAL A 51 2.51 12.62 12.56
C VAL A 51 2.28 11.19 12.08
N THR A 52 1.92 10.28 12.99
CA THR A 52 1.65 8.88 12.66
C THR A 52 0.48 8.74 11.68
N LEU A 53 -0.60 9.52 11.86
CA LEU A 53 -1.72 9.53 10.93
C LEU A 53 -1.35 10.10 9.56
N LEU A 54 -0.55 11.17 9.52
CA LEU A 54 -0.09 11.73 8.25
C LEU A 54 0.79 10.75 7.47
N LEU A 55 1.68 10.03 8.16
CA LEU A 55 2.50 8.98 7.55
C LEU A 55 1.65 7.82 7.04
N ALA A 56 0.64 7.39 7.80
CA ALA A 56 -0.30 6.37 7.36
C ALA A 56 -1.10 6.81 6.12
N ILE A 57 -1.59 8.05 6.09
CA ILE A 57 -2.28 8.61 4.91
C ILE A 57 -1.34 8.71 3.71
N PHE A 58 -0.10 9.14 3.90
CA PHE A 58 0.89 9.18 2.83
C PHE A 58 1.13 7.78 2.24
N ALA A 59 1.29 6.77 3.10
CA ALA A 59 1.50 5.39 2.71
C ALA A 59 0.27 4.75 2.07
N GLU A 60 -0.95 5.08 2.51
CA GLU A 60 -2.17 4.36 2.08
C GLU A 60 -3.04 5.15 1.09
N VAL A 61 -2.75 6.43 0.87
CA VAL A 61 -3.48 7.26 -0.11
C VAL A 61 -2.56 7.66 -1.26
N LEU A 62 -1.48 8.37 -0.97
CA LEU A 62 -0.61 8.88 -2.03
C LEU A 62 0.17 7.76 -2.72
N CYS A 63 0.76 6.83 -1.96
CA CYS A 63 1.55 5.75 -2.55
C CYS A 63 0.71 4.82 -3.46
N PRO A 64 -0.51 4.39 -3.10
CA PRO A 64 -1.37 3.61 -3.98
C PRO A 64 -1.72 4.35 -5.27
N LEU A 65 -1.98 5.65 -5.22
CA LEU A 65 -2.22 6.45 -6.42
C LEU A 65 -1.01 6.49 -7.35
N LEU A 66 0.20 6.61 -6.80
CA LEU A 66 1.45 6.53 -7.58
C LEU A 66 1.64 5.13 -8.20
N ILE A 67 1.34 4.08 -7.45
CA ILE A 67 1.39 2.69 -7.93
C ILE A 67 0.41 2.46 -9.07
N ILE A 68 -0.81 3.00 -9.01
CA ILE A 68 -1.82 2.93 -10.09
C ILE A 68 -1.37 3.74 -11.32
N ALA A 69 -0.80 4.92 -11.11
CA ALA A 69 -0.26 5.73 -12.21
C ALA A 69 0.96 5.06 -12.87
N GLY A 70 1.67 4.19 -12.14
CA GLY A 70 2.89 3.54 -12.60
C GLY A 70 4.13 4.41 -12.43
N VAL A 71 4.08 5.38 -11.50
CA VAL A 71 5.16 6.33 -11.22
C VAL A 71 5.87 5.93 -9.93
N LEU A 72 7.20 5.80 -9.97
CA LEU A 72 8.02 5.45 -8.80
C LEU A 72 7.50 4.22 -8.03
N VAL A 73 6.92 3.24 -8.73
CA VAL A 73 6.17 2.11 -8.13
C VAL A 73 6.97 1.40 -7.04
N ARG A 74 8.25 1.11 -7.28
CA ARG A 74 9.11 0.45 -6.28
C ARG A 74 9.29 1.28 -5.02
N LEU A 75 9.50 2.59 -5.15
CA LEU A 75 9.65 3.47 -3.99
C LEU A 75 8.32 3.63 -3.25
N ALA A 76 7.20 3.74 -3.98
CA ALA A 76 5.86 3.85 -3.40
C ALA A 76 5.43 2.57 -2.64
N CYS A 77 5.97 1.40 -2.99
CA CYS A 77 5.74 0.18 -2.23
C CYS A 77 6.42 0.20 -0.84
N LEU A 78 7.54 0.92 -0.65
CA LEU A 78 8.28 0.88 0.62
C LEU A 78 7.47 1.45 1.80
N PRO A 79 6.83 2.63 1.71
CA PRO A 79 5.97 3.14 2.78
C PRO A 79 4.79 2.20 3.10
N ILE A 80 4.18 1.61 2.07
CA ILE A 80 3.06 0.67 2.24
C ILE A 80 3.51 -0.56 3.03
N LEU A 81 4.62 -1.18 2.62
CA LEU A 81 5.15 -2.36 3.29
C LEU A 81 5.57 -2.04 4.73
N ALA A 82 6.17 -0.88 4.97
CA ALA A 82 6.52 -0.45 6.32
C ALA A 82 5.29 -0.36 7.22
N VAL A 83 4.22 0.30 6.78
CA VAL A 83 2.97 0.42 7.57
C VAL A 83 2.32 -0.93 7.80
N LEU A 84 2.27 -1.81 6.78
CA LEU A 84 1.70 -3.15 6.93
C LEU A 84 2.49 -4.02 7.93
N VAL A 85 3.82 -3.98 7.87
CA VAL A 85 4.68 -4.74 8.80
C VAL A 85 4.52 -4.20 10.23
N ILE A 86 4.52 -2.88 10.42
CA ILE A 86 4.32 -2.26 11.73
C ILE A 86 2.93 -2.62 12.27
N ALA A 87 1.89 -2.53 11.44
CA ALA A 87 0.53 -2.88 11.83
C ALA A 87 0.41 -4.34 12.29
N LEU A 88 1.01 -5.29 11.55
CA LEU A 88 0.91 -6.72 11.85
C LEU A 88 1.80 -7.17 13.01
N LEU A 89 3.03 -6.64 13.10
CA LEU A 89 4.04 -7.17 14.04
C LEU A 89 4.18 -6.36 15.32
N VAL A 90 3.85 -5.06 15.28
CA VAL A 90 4.08 -4.15 16.40
C VAL A 90 2.76 -3.72 17.02
N VAL A 91 1.77 -3.40 16.19
CA VAL A 91 0.47 -2.92 16.65
C VAL A 91 -0.46 -4.06 17.04
N HIS A 92 -0.50 -5.14 16.23
CA HIS A 92 -1.32 -6.32 16.50
C HIS A 92 -0.52 -7.64 16.55
N PRO A 93 0.50 -7.76 17.42
CA PRO A 93 1.34 -8.97 17.50
C PRO A 93 0.56 -10.22 17.93
N GLU A 94 -0.58 -10.06 18.58
CA GLU A 94 -1.46 -11.14 19.05
C GLU A 94 -2.36 -11.73 17.96
N TRP A 95 -2.50 -11.06 16.81
CA TRP A 95 -3.36 -11.55 15.74
C TRP A 95 -2.91 -12.91 15.22
N THR A 96 -3.85 -13.83 15.17
CA THR A 96 -3.70 -15.10 14.46
C THR A 96 -3.60 -14.86 12.96
N LEU A 97 -3.12 -15.87 12.22
CA LEU A 97 -3.10 -15.82 10.75
C LEU A 97 -4.49 -15.53 10.16
N PHE A 98 -5.56 -15.97 10.82
CA PHE A 98 -6.93 -15.74 10.38
C PHE A 98 -7.34 -14.27 10.48
N GLU A 99 -6.98 -13.60 11.59
CA GLU A 99 -7.28 -12.18 11.81
C GLU A 99 -6.40 -11.29 10.92
N GLY A 100 -5.11 -11.60 10.84
CA GLY A 100 -4.14 -10.83 10.04
C GLY A 100 -4.11 -11.17 8.55
N GLN A 101 -4.92 -12.12 8.05
CA GLN A 101 -4.79 -12.67 6.69
C GLN A 101 -4.81 -11.60 5.59
N PHE A 102 -5.60 -10.54 5.75
CA PHE A 102 -5.69 -9.46 4.77
C PHE A 102 -4.44 -8.59 4.75
N GLY A 103 -3.87 -8.29 5.92
CA GLY A 103 -2.60 -7.58 6.01
C GLY A 103 -1.48 -8.40 5.38
N TRP A 104 -1.42 -9.71 5.67
CA TRP A 104 -0.46 -10.62 5.05
C TRP A 104 -0.63 -10.73 3.53
N LEU A 105 -1.87 -10.80 3.03
CA LEU A 105 -2.16 -10.84 1.61
C LEU A 105 -1.71 -9.55 0.91
N LEU A 106 -1.99 -8.39 1.50
CA LEU A 106 -1.52 -7.11 0.98
C LEU A 106 0.01 -7.04 0.98
N LEU A 107 0.66 -7.53 2.05
CA LEU A 107 2.12 -7.62 2.12
C LEU A 107 2.68 -8.45 0.95
N ILE A 108 2.08 -9.61 0.65
CA ILE A 108 2.48 -10.47 -0.47
C ILE A 108 2.28 -9.74 -1.81
N ILE A 109 1.14 -9.08 -2.00
CA ILE A 109 0.84 -8.34 -3.24
C ILE A 109 1.85 -7.21 -3.47
N PHE A 110 2.06 -6.34 -2.48
CA PHE A 110 2.96 -5.19 -2.63
C PHE A 110 4.44 -5.60 -2.68
N THR A 111 4.82 -6.70 -2.03
CA THR A 111 6.16 -7.28 -2.19
C THR A 111 6.34 -7.84 -3.60
N SER A 112 5.31 -8.50 -4.15
CA SER A 112 5.34 -8.98 -5.53
C SER A 112 5.49 -7.84 -6.53
N ILE A 113 4.78 -6.72 -6.32
CA ILE A 113 4.91 -5.50 -7.12
C ILE A 113 6.30 -4.88 -6.97
N LEU A 114 6.87 -4.85 -5.76
CA LEU A 114 8.22 -4.34 -5.51
C LEU A 114 9.28 -5.13 -6.31
N ILE A 115 9.19 -6.47 -6.27
CA ILE A 115 10.09 -7.38 -6.98
C ILE A 115 9.90 -7.26 -8.50
N ALA A 116 8.67 -7.42 -8.98
CA ALA A 116 8.35 -7.41 -10.40
C ALA A 116 8.57 -6.03 -11.06
N GLY A 117 8.38 -4.95 -10.28
CA GLY A 117 8.46 -3.58 -10.77
C GLY A 117 7.17 -3.10 -11.46
N PRO A 118 7.23 -1.94 -12.14
CA PRO A 118 6.05 -1.26 -12.70
C PRO A 118 5.41 -1.92 -13.92
N GLY A 119 6.12 -2.82 -14.63
CA GLY A 119 5.72 -3.33 -15.94
C GLY A 119 5.81 -2.27 -17.05
N ARG A 120 5.49 -2.65 -18.31
CA ARG A 120 5.54 -1.72 -19.46
C ARG A 120 4.30 -0.84 -19.61
N LEU A 121 3.17 -1.25 -19.04
CA LEU A 121 1.92 -0.49 -19.08
C LEU A 121 1.88 0.50 -17.92
N VAL A 122 2.44 1.70 -18.12
CA VAL A 122 2.43 2.82 -17.15
C VAL A 122 1.95 4.10 -17.83
N VAL A 123 1.35 5.02 -17.08
CA VAL A 123 0.84 6.30 -17.64
C VAL A 123 2.00 7.17 -18.12
N ALA A 124 3.17 7.07 -17.48
CA ALA A 124 4.38 7.78 -17.86
C ALA A 124 5.44 6.80 -18.39
N GLN A 125 5.42 6.49 -19.69
CA GLN A 125 6.48 5.70 -20.34
C GLN A 125 7.89 6.34 -20.25
N ARG A 126 7.99 7.58 -19.76
CA ARG A 126 9.21 8.41 -19.82
C ARG A 126 9.96 8.55 -18.48
N PHE A 127 9.48 7.93 -17.40
CA PHE A 127 10.12 7.96 -16.07
C PHE A 127 10.26 6.57 -15.42
N ALA A 128 10.14 5.50 -16.21
CA ALA A 128 10.38 4.12 -15.77
C ALA A 128 11.84 3.72 -15.96
#